data_AF-A0A0D9AWI7-F1
#
_entry.id   AF-A0A0D9AWI7-F1
#
_cell.length_a   1.000
_cell.length_b   1.000
_cell.length_c   1.000
_cell.angle_alpha   90.00
_cell.angle_beta   90.00
_cell.angle_gamma   90.00
#
_symmetry.space_group_name_H-M   'P 1'
#
loop_
_entity.id
_entity.type
_entity.pdbx_description
1 polymer ?
#
loop_
_entity_poly.entity_id
_entity_poly.type
_entity_poly.pdbx_seq_one_letter_code
_entity_poly.pdbx_strand_id
1 'polypeptide(L)'
;MQLKHKIAALSILPLLLAVAVVCALVLVQNQRLGEQQAQLIESSILASKQAELKNYVEMALSTIAPLYGGGLDDAETKQKVLAALGRFSFGSDGYFFVYDRSGLNLMHPRQRELVGQDLWEMTDPNGLKVIQALMRSAETGNGFQRYAWQKPSTGQFADKLAYVVMLERWGWMLGTGIYLEDVEQAIQTVRTEVSAGIHTTMLAIAGVALVAVLLVFASGLTLNVSERRLADRKLQALTQRIVSLQEEERSRVSRELHDGISQLLVSIKFQFELASHEFSINSPKALITLDAGVERLAGAIGEVRRISHDLHPSLLDTLGLPAAIGQLVAEFEQRSGLKMLYKNGLGDSDPDDSVAVALFRVLQEALTNIERHAAAQSVHISLDGDDASVRLRVRDDGVGFNPRRLDSIKGGGIGLRNIRERVEHFGGRFSLLSAAGGTELDVTLPARAG
;
A
#
# COMPACT_ATOMS: atom_id res chain seq x y z
N MET A 1 0.80 11.03 1.59
CA MET A 1 1.22 10.15 0.46
C MET A 1 0.00 9.78 -0.37
N GLN A 2 0.03 10.01 -1.68
CA GLN A 2 -1.09 9.66 -2.59
C GLN A 2 -1.34 8.14 -2.61
N LEU A 3 -2.60 7.71 -2.75
CA LEU A 3 -3.07 6.31 -2.72
C LEU A 3 -2.21 5.36 -3.57
N LYS A 4 -1.72 5.83 -4.73
CA LYS A 4 -0.82 5.11 -5.63
C LYS A 4 0.50 4.67 -4.98
N HIS A 5 1.09 5.53 -4.15
CA HIS A 5 2.33 5.21 -3.44
C HIS A 5 2.09 4.18 -2.33
N LYS A 6 0.91 4.19 -1.71
CA LYS A 6 0.53 3.18 -0.70
C LYS A 6 0.36 1.80 -1.34
N ILE A 7 -0.28 1.71 -2.51
CA ILE A 7 -0.47 0.45 -3.22
C ILE A 7 0.87 -0.10 -3.71
N ALA A 8 1.72 0.72 -4.34
CA ALA A 8 3.04 0.30 -4.77
C ALA A 8 3.93 -0.14 -3.60
N ALA A 9 3.89 0.60 -2.47
CA ALA A 9 4.59 0.21 -1.25
C ALA A 9 4.07 -1.11 -0.69
N LEU A 10 2.75 -1.35 -0.69
CA LEU A 10 2.15 -2.58 -0.20
C LEU A 10 2.55 -3.81 -1.04
N SER A 11 2.81 -3.63 -2.35
CA SER A 11 3.25 -4.71 -3.23
C SER A 11 4.77 -4.97 -3.18
N ILE A 12 5.58 -3.92 -3.04
CA ILE A 12 7.05 -4.03 -3.14
C ILE A 12 7.69 -4.31 -1.78
N LEU A 13 7.15 -3.75 -0.69
CA LEU A 13 7.74 -3.87 0.65
C LEU A 13 7.80 -5.32 1.15
N PRO A 14 6.76 -6.17 1.01
CA PRO A 14 6.84 -7.57 1.43
C PRO A 14 7.88 -8.37 0.62
N LEU A 15 8.03 -8.06 -0.67
CA LEU A 15 9.03 -8.69 -1.53
C LEU A 15 10.45 -8.31 -1.10
N LEU A 16 10.70 -7.03 -0.83
CA LEU A 16 12.00 -6.58 -0.31
C LEU A 16 12.31 -7.18 1.06
N LEU A 17 11.30 -7.27 1.95
CA LEU A 17 11.44 -7.92 3.25
C LEU A 17 11.80 -9.41 3.08
N ALA A 18 11.10 -10.13 2.21
CA ALA A 18 11.38 -11.53 1.95
C ALA A 18 12.80 -11.75 1.42
N VAL A 19 13.24 -10.91 0.48
CA VAL A 19 14.62 -10.94 -0.05
C VAL A 19 15.64 -10.66 1.06
N ALA A 20 15.40 -9.66 1.91
CA ALA A 20 16.29 -9.35 3.04
C ALA A 20 16.39 -10.52 4.03
N VAL A 21 15.27 -11.17 4.34
CA VAL A 21 15.22 -12.36 5.21
C VAL A 21 15.97 -13.53 4.57
N VAL A 22 15.77 -13.80 3.28
CA VAL A 22 16.49 -14.85 2.55
C VAL A 22 17.99 -14.55 2.54
N CYS A 23 18.41 -13.31 2.26
CA CYS A 23 19.81 -12.93 2.30
C CYS A 23 20.43 -13.15 3.69
N ALA A 24 19.76 -12.70 4.75
CA ALA A 24 20.22 -12.89 6.12
C ALA A 24 20.34 -14.38 6.48
N LEU A 25 19.35 -15.20 6.08
CA LEU A 25 19.36 -16.63 6.32
C LEU A 25 20.52 -17.33 5.60
N VAL A 26 20.75 -16.97 4.32
CA VAL A 26 21.86 -17.52 3.51
C VAL A 26 23.22 -17.14 4.09
N LEU A 27 23.39 -15.92 4.61
CA LEU A 27 24.63 -15.50 5.28
C LEU A 27 24.89 -16.32 6.54
N VAL A 28 23.89 -16.45 7.41
CA VAL A 28 24.01 -17.23 8.65
C VAL A 28 24.28 -18.71 8.34
N GLN A 29 23.60 -19.28 7.35
CA GLN A 29 23.75 -20.69 7.01
C GLN A 29 25.13 -21.00 6.40
N ASN A 30 25.65 -20.14 5.53
CA ASN A 30 26.99 -20.32 4.96
C ASN A 30 28.10 -20.17 6.01
N GLN A 31 27.97 -19.22 6.94
CA GLN A 31 28.93 -19.08 8.05
C GLN A 31 28.97 -20.35 8.91
N ARG A 32 27.79 -20.86 9.31
CA ARG A 32 27.70 -22.11 10.08
C ARG A 32 28.29 -23.29 9.33
N LEU A 33 27.99 -23.42 8.03
CA LEU A 33 28.50 -24.52 7.21
C LEU A 33 30.03 -24.44 7.06
N GLY A 34 30.57 -23.23 6.87
CA GLY A 34 32.01 -23.01 6.77
C GLY A 34 32.75 -23.34 8.07
N GLU A 35 32.20 -22.96 9.23
CA GLU A 35 32.77 -23.33 10.54
C GLU A 35 32.75 -24.85 10.76
N GLN A 36 31.65 -25.52 10.43
CA GLN A 36 31.53 -26.98 10.53
C GLN A 36 32.55 -27.70 9.63
N GLN A 37 32.71 -27.26 8.39
CA GLN A 37 33.70 -27.82 7.48
C GLN A 37 35.13 -27.60 7.97
N ALA A 38 35.45 -26.41 8.48
CA ALA A 38 36.77 -26.12 9.04
C ALA A 38 37.09 -27.04 10.23
N GLN A 39 36.15 -27.23 11.16
CA GLN A 39 36.34 -28.12 12.32
C GLN A 39 36.50 -29.60 11.91
N LEU A 40 35.74 -30.06 10.93
CA LEU A 40 35.84 -31.43 10.42
C LEU A 40 37.18 -31.67 9.72
N ILE A 41 37.66 -30.71 8.93
CA ILE A 41 38.96 -30.78 8.26
C ILE A 41 40.09 -30.76 9.29
N GLU A 42 40.05 -29.83 10.25
CA GLU A 42 41.05 -29.73 11.31
C GLU A 42 41.16 -31.05 12.09
N SER A 43 40.02 -31.57 12.57
CA SER A 43 40.00 -32.82 13.34
C SER A 43 40.46 -34.04 12.52
N SER A 44 40.09 -34.12 11.25
CA SER A 44 40.53 -35.18 10.33
C SER A 44 42.05 -35.13 10.10
N ILE A 45 42.60 -33.94 9.82
CA ILE A 45 44.04 -33.78 9.61
C ILE A 45 44.80 -34.07 10.90
N LEU A 46 44.35 -33.54 12.05
CA LEU A 46 44.97 -33.81 13.34
C LEU A 46 44.97 -35.31 13.68
N ALA A 47 43.86 -36.03 13.46
CA ALA A 47 43.79 -37.46 13.69
C ALA A 47 44.78 -38.24 12.80
N SER A 48 44.87 -37.88 11.51
CA SER A 48 45.85 -38.46 10.57
C SER A 48 47.29 -38.21 11.03
N LYS A 49 47.59 -36.97 11.42
CA LYS A 49 48.90 -36.55 11.95
C LYS A 49 49.27 -37.23 13.26
N GLN A 50 48.30 -37.44 14.15
CA GLN A 50 48.48 -38.22 15.37
C GLN A 50 48.85 -39.69 15.08
N ALA A 51 48.18 -40.32 14.12
CA ALA A 51 48.50 -41.68 13.71
C ALA A 51 49.90 -41.77 13.08
N GLU A 52 50.27 -40.80 12.25
CA GLU A 52 51.61 -40.69 11.65
C GLU A 52 52.72 -40.62 12.73
N LEU A 53 52.54 -39.77 13.74
CA LEU A 53 53.49 -39.63 14.85
C LEU A 53 53.63 -40.89 15.71
N LYS A 54 52.53 -41.60 15.97
CA LYS A 54 52.55 -42.88 16.68
C LYS A 54 53.40 -43.90 15.91
N ASN A 55 53.18 -44.03 14.61
CA ASN A 55 53.95 -44.93 13.75
C ASN A 55 55.45 -44.59 13.76
N TYR A 56 55.80 -43.29 13.74
CA TYR A 56 57.21 -42.87 13.86
C TYR A 56 57.84 -43.30 15.19
N VAL A 57 57.17 -43.05 16.32
CA VAL A 57 57.68 -43.48 17.63
C VAL A 57 57.76 -44.99 17.74
N GLU A 58 56.77 -45.74 17.24
CA GLU A 58 56.81 -47.21 17.22
C GLU A 58 58.00 -47.76 16.42
N MET A 59 58.30 -47.17 15.24
CA MET A 59 59.49 -47.55 14.48
C MET A 59 60.79 -47.26 15.23
N ALA A 60 60.87 -46.10 15.89
CA ALA A 60 62.03 -45.74 16.70
C ALA A 60 62.21 -46.69 17.89
N LEU A 61 61.11 -47.00 18.61
CA LEU A 61 61.09 -47.97 19.70
C LEU A 61 61.51 -49.37 19.24
N SER A 62 60.99 -49.83 18.10
CA SER A 62 61.36 -51.12 17.51
C SER A 62 62.86 -51.18 17.17
N THR A 63 63.42 -50.09 16.67
CA THR A 63 64.85 -50.00 16.34
C THR A 63 65.74 -50.09 17.58
N ILE A 64 65.31 -49.50 18.69
CA ILE A 64 66.08 -49.53 19.95
C ILE A 64 65.72 -50.75 20.81
N ALA A 65 64.69 -51.53 20.46
CA ALA A 65 64.19 -52.65 21.25
C ALA A 65 65.26 -53.71 21.58
N PRO A 66 66.20 -54.08 20.67
CA PRO A 66 67.26 -55.02 21.03
C PRO A 66 68.23 -54.47 22.09
N LEU A 67 68.48 -53.16 22.08
CA LEU A 67 69.39 -52.48 23.01
C LEU A 67 68.71 -52.18 24.35
N TYR A 68 67.47 -51.69 24.30
CA TYR A 68 66.69 -51.34 25.48
C TYR A 68 66.05 -52.59 26.14
N GLY A 69 65.66 -53.60 25.37
CA GLY A 69 65.07 -54.84 25.90
C GLY A 69 66.06 -55.74 26.65
N GLY A 70 67.36 -55.62 26.37
CA GLY A 70 68.43 -56.41 27.01
C GLY A 70 68.68 -56.10 28.50
N GLY A 71 67.95 -55.14 29.09
CA GLY A 71 68.00 -54.84 30.54
C GLY A 71 69.24 -54.08 31.03
N LEU A 72 70.20 -53.82 30.16
CA LEU A 72 71.42 -53.08 30.49
C LEU A 72 71.12 -51.58 30.73
N ASP A 73 71.82 -51.01 31.70
CA ASP A 73 71.71 -49.59 32.11
C ASP A 73 73.07 -48.86 32.07
N ASP A 74 74.02 -49.39 31.30
CA ASP A 74 75.35 -48.81 31.16
C ASP A 74 75.38 -47.64 30.16
N ALA A 75 76.41 -46.80 30.30
CA ALA A 75 76.59 -45.61 29.47
C ALA A 75 76.82 -45.93 27.99
N GLU A 76 77.43 -47.08 27.67
CA GLU A 76 77.73 -47.48 26.29
C GLU A 76 76.43 -47.83 25.54
N THR A 77 75.54 -48.61 26.16
CA THR A 77 74.22 -48.98 25.63
C THR A 77 73.35 -47.73 25.44
N LYS A 78 73.33 -46.84 26.43
CA LYS A 78 72.65 -45.54 26.36
C LYS A 78 73.15 -44.71 25.17
N GLN A 79 74.46 -44.61 24.98
CA GLN A 79 75.05 -43.87 23.86
C GLN A 79 74.74 -44.50 22.49
N LYS A 80 74.74 -45.84 22.40
CA LYS A 80 74.31 -46.57 21.19
C LYS A 80 72.85 -46.28 20.83
N VAL A 81 71.96 -46.21 21.82
CA VAL A 81 70.55 -45.84 21.61
C VAL A 81 70.40 -44.40 21.11
N LEU A 82 71.06 -43.43 21.76
CA LEU A 82 71.02 -42.03 21.32
C LEU A 82 71.58 -41.88 19.90
N ALA A 83 72.66 -42.59 19.56
CA ALA A 83 73.22 -42.61 18.21
C ALA A 83 72.30 -43.26 17.17
N ALA A 84 71.58 -44.32 17.52
CA ALA A 84 70.60 -44.96 16.65
C ALA A 84 69.39 -44.04 16.39
N LEU A 85 68.85 -43.43 17.45
CA LEU A 85 67.73 -42.49 17.35
C LEU A 85 68.11 -41.22 16.58
N GLY A 86 69.33 -40.70 16.78
CA GLY A 86 69.83 -39.49 16.09
C GLY A 86 70.05 -39.66 14.59
N ARG A 87 70.04 -40.89 14.06
CA ARG A 87 70.09 -41.16 12.61
C ARG A 87 68.73 -41.03 11.93
N PHE A 88 67.63 -41.08 12.69
CA PHE A 88 66.30 -40.92 12.13
C PHE A 88 66.03 -39.46 11.78
N SER A 89 65.66 -39.25 10.52
CA SER A 89 65.12 -37.98 10.03
C SER A 89 64.04 -38.28 8.99
N PHE A 90 63.00 -37.45 8.97
CA PHE A 90 61.92 -37.57 8.00
C PHE A 90 61.47 -36.17 7.60
N GLY A 91 61.23 -35.97 6.30
CA GLY A 91 60.97 -34.65 5.73
C GLY A 91 62.11 -33.64 5.95
N SER A 92 61.82 -32.36 5.69
CA SER A 92 62.77 -31.25 5.84
C SER A 92 63.00 -30.83 7.30
N ASP A 93 62.07 -31.15 8.21
CA ASP A 93 62.08 -30.62 9.59
C ASP A 93 61.72 -31.66 10.67
N GLY A 94 61.46 -32.91 10.29
CA GLY A 94 61.19 -33.99 11.23
C GLY A 94 62.46 -34.56 11.86
N TYR A 95 62.37 -34.80 13.16
CA TYR A 95 63.45 -35.34 13.99
C TYR A 95 62.90 -35.95 15.29
N PHE A 96 63.65 -36.89 15.85
CA PHE A 96 63.46 -37.36 17.22
C PHE A 96 64.24 -36.52 18.21
N PHE A 97 63.76 -36.44 19.43
CA PHE A 97 64.43 -35.80 20.56
C PHE A 97 64.31 -36.67 21.79
N VAL A 98 65.31 -36.59 22.68
CA VAL A 98 65.31 -37.31 23.95
C VAL A 98 65.66 -36.36 25.08
N TYR A 99 64.87 -36.38 26.14
CA TYR A 99 65.12 -35.64 27.38
C TYR A 99 65.11 -36.60 28.57
N ASP A 100 65.83 -36.27 29.65
CA ASP A 100 65.60 -36.93 30.93
C ASP A 100 64.52 -36.23 31.77
N ARG A 101 64.13 -36.83 32.90
CA ARG A 101 63.13 -36.27 33.83
C ARG A 101 63.49 -34.90 34.42
N SER A 102 64.77 -34.52 34.40
CA SER A 102 65.19 -33.19 34.88
C SER A 102 65.01 -32.10 33.84
N GLY A 103 64.77 -32.46 32.57
CA GLY A 103 64.67 -31.52 31.46
C GLY A 103 65.96 -31.36 30.67
N LEU A 104 66.99 -32.17 30.96
CA LEU A 104 68.24 -32.17 30.21
C LEU A 104 68.02 -32.79 28.83
N ASN A 105 68.39 -32.08 27.77
CA ASN A 105 68.35 -32.63 26.42
C ASN A 105 69.50 -33.64 26.22
N LEU A 106 69.16 -34.91 25.97
CA LEU A 106 70.13 -35.98 25.76
C LEU A 106 70.47 -36.19 24.30
N MET A 107 69.54 -35.90 23.39
CA MET A 107 69.75 -36.03 21.95
C MET A 107 68.81 -35.13 21.15
N HIS A 108 69.41 -34.42 20.20
CA HIS A 108 68.71 -33.68 19.17
C HIS A 108 69.56 -33.65 17.89
N PRO A 109 69.09 -34.19 16.74
CA PRO A 109 69.97 -34.38 15.58
C PRO A 109 70.16 -33.10 14.76
N ARG A 110 69.17 -32.18 14.78
CA ARG A 110 69.15 -30.94 13.99
C ARG A 110 69.49 -29.66 14.75
N GLN A 111 69.52 -29.69 16.08
CA GLN A 111 69.76 -28.55 16.98
C GLN A 111 70.72 -29.04 18.07
N ARG A 112 71.94 -29.37 17.65
CA ARG A 112 72.93 -30.04 18.51
C ARG A 112 73.39 -29.14 19.66
N GLU A 113 73.26 -27.83 19.49
CA GLU A 113 73.49 -26.82 20.50
C GLU A 113 72.63 -27.01 21.75
N LEU A 114 71.46 -27.64 21.64
CA LEU A 114 70.57 -27.91 22.77
C LEU A 114 71.03 -29.12 23.60
N VAL A 115 71.82 -30.03 23.03
CA VAL A 115 72.23 -31.26 23.72
C VAL A 115 73.11 -30.90 24.93
N GLY A 116 72.74 -31.39 26.11
CA GLY A 116 73.39 -31.08 27.38
C GLY A 116 72.87 -29.82 28.07
N GLN A 117 71.88 -29.12 27.50
CA GLN A 117 71.22 -27.99 28.16
C GLN A 117 70.00 -28.45 28.96
N ASP A 118 69.81 -27.86 30.13
CA ASP A 118 68.57 -27.97 30.91
C ASP A 118 67.53 -27.00 30.34
N LEU A 119 66.45 -27.55 29.80
CA LEU A 119 65.35 -26.80 29.20
C LEU A 119 64.06 -26.89 30.04
N TRP A 120 64.15 -27.26 31.32
CA TRP A 120 62.99 -27.43 32.19
C TRP A 120 62.15 -26.15 32.32
N GLU A 121 62.79 -25.00 32.42
CA GLU A 121 62.14 -23.69 32.56
C GLU A 121 61.92 -22.97 31.21
N MET A 122 62.27 -23.59 30.09
CA MET A 122 62.11 -23.00 28.76
C MET A 122 60.62 -22.86 28.41
N THR A 123 60.23 -21.65 28.00
CA THR A 123 58.89 -21.35 27.52
C THR A 123 58.86 -21.12 26.01
N ASP A 124 57.78 -21.54 25.37
CA ASP A 124 57.46 -21.09 24.01
C ASP A 124 56.97 -19.61 24.01
N PRO A 125 56.76 -18.98 22.82
CA PRO A 125 56.24 -17.62 22.73
C PRO A 125 54.86 -17.40 23.39
N ASN A 126 54.10 -18.46 23.67
CA ASN A 126 52.81 -18.41 24.33
C ASN A 126 52.93 -18.59 25.86
N GLY A 127 54.14 -18.71 26.40
CA GLY A 127 54.41 -18.89 27.83
C GLY A 127 54.27 -20.34 28.31
N LEU A 128 54.10 -21.31 27.42
CA LEU A 128 54.01 -22.73 27.79
C LEU A 128 55.40 -23.28 28.10
N LYS A 129 55.59 -23.85 29.30
CA LYS A 129 56.82 -24.59 29.64
C LYS A 129 56.86 -25.91 28.87
N VAL A 130 57.55 -25.91 27.73
CA VAL A 130 57.43 -26.96 26.69
C VAL A 130 57.82 -28.33 27.22
N ILE A 131 59.00 -28.44 27.84
CA ILE A 131 59.53 -29.73 28.30
C ILE A 131 58.68 -30.30 29.44
N GLN A 132 58.18 -29.45 30.35
CA GLN A 132 57.29 -29.88 31.43
C GLN A 132 55.96 -30.41 30.89
N ALA A 133 55.39 -29.73 29.88
CA ALA A 133 54.14 -30.15 29.25
C ALA A 133 54.31 -31.48 28.51
N LEU A 134 55.41 -31.65 27.78
CA LEU A 134 55.76 -32.91 27.11
C LEU A 134 55.97 -34.03 28.13
N MET A 135 56.76 -33.81 29.19
CA MET A 135 57.01 -34.81 30.24
C MET A 135 55.70 -35.27 30.88
N ARG A 136 54.82 -34.32 31.24
CA ARG A 136 53.50 -34.63 31.80
C ARG A 136 52.65 -35.45 30.83
N SER A 137 52.69 -35.13 29.53
CA SER A 137 51.95 -35.87 28.50
C SER A 137 52.48 -37.29 28.31
N ALA A 138 53.79 -37.50 28.45
CA ALA A 138 54.43 -38.81 28.38
C ALA A 138 54.14 -39.69 29.61
N GLU A 139 54.11 -39.11 30.82
CA GLU A 139 53.93 -39.85 32.08
C GLU A 139 52.44 -40.12 32.41
N THR A 140 51.56 -39.15 32.17
CA THR A 140 50.16 -39.18 32.65
C THR A 140 49.13 -38.86 31.58
N GLY A 141 49.57 -38.40 30.40
CA GLY A 141 48.72 -37.99 29.30
C GLY A 141 48.51 -39.07 28.24
N ASN A 142 47.98 -38.65 27.10
CA ASN A 142 47.80 -39.51 25.92
C ASN A 142 49.04 -39.49 24.99
N GLY A 143 50.17 -38.99 25.48
CA GLY A 143 51.42 -38.81 24.75
C GLY A 143 51.43 -37.65 23.76
N PHE A 144 50.31 -36.97 23.48
CA PHE A 144 50.28 -35.85 22.54
C PHE A 144 50.40 -34.49 23.22
N GLN A 145 51.11 -33.55 22.59
CA GLN A 145 51.21 -32.17 23.06
C GLN A 145 51.39 -31.20 21.89
N ARG A 146 50.59 -30.13 21.84
CA ARG A 146 50.77 -29.00 20.93
C ARG A 146 51.54 -27.89 21.64
N TYR A 147 52.52 -27.30 20.96
CA TYR A 147 53.37 -26.20 21.45
C TYR A 147 54.04 -25.49 20.28
N ALA A 148 54.52 -24.27 20.48
CA ALA A 148 55.32 -23.60 19.46
C ALA A 148 56.81 -23.97 19.59
N TRP A 149 57.45 -24.33 18.47
CA TRP A 149 58.89 -24.64 18.44
C TRP A 149 59.56 -24.06 17.21
N GLN A 150 60.86 -23.79 17.34
CA GLN A 150 61.66 -23.28 16.25
C GLN A 150 61.89 -24.34 15.18
N LYS A 151 61.48 -24.04 13.95
CA LYS A 151 61.67 -24.91 12.79
C LYS A 151 63.13 -24.91 12.36
N PRO A 152 63.81 -26.07 12.25
CA PRO A 152 65.24 -26.13 11.93
C PRO A 152 65.60 -25.48 10.59
N SER A 153 64.75 -25.59 9.57
CA SER A 153 65.01 -25.04 8.23
C SER A 153 64.93 -23.51 8.16
N THR A 154 63.99 -22.89 8.88
CA THR A 154 63.71 -21.45 8.78
C THR A 154 64.17 -20.64 10.00
N GLY A 155 64.38 -21.30 11.13
CA GLY A 155 64.65 -20.65 12.41
C GLY A 155 63.45 -19.88 12.99
N GLN A 156 62.25 -20.01 12.42
CA GLN A 156 61.04 -19.35 12.92
C GLN A 156 60.24 -20.28 13.82
N PHE A 157 59.52 -19.72 14.79
CA PHE A 157 58.58 -20.48 15.61
C PHE A 157 57.33 -20.83 14.80
N ALA A 158 56.93 -22.08 14.87
CA ALA A 158 55.69 -22.58 14.29
C ALA A 158 55.02 -23.57 15.24
N ASP A 159 53.70 -23.70 15.11
CA ASP A 159 52.92 -24.65 15.87
C ASP A 159 53.34 -26.09 15.52
N LYS A 160 53.66 -26.86 16.55
CA LYS A 160 54.14 -28.22 16.46
C LYS A 160 53.27 -29.14 17.31
N LEU A 161 52.87 -30.26 16.73
CA LEU A 161 52.27 -31.39 17.45
C LEU A 161 53.36 -32.44 17.67
N ALA A 162 53.61 -32.81 18.92
CA ALA A 162 54.48 -33.93 19.26
C ALA A 162 53.71 -35.11 19.83
N TYR A 163 54.31 -36.29 19.65
CA TYR A 163 53.98 -37.50 20.38
C TYR A 163 55.21 -37.95 21.17
N VAL A 164 55.04 -38.23 22.45
CA VAL A 164 56.08 -38.54 23.42
C VAL A 164 55.74 -39.78 24.23
N VAL A 165 56.76 -40.56 24.56
CA VAL A 165 56.65 -41.78 25.36
C VAL A 165 57.80 -41.86 26.36
N MET A 166 57.55 -42.50 27.49
CA MET A 166 58.56 -42.73 28.52
C MET A 166 59.29 -44.07 28.31
N LEU A 167 60.61 -44.01 28.32
CA LEU A 167 61.50 -45.15 28.53
C LEU A 167 61.76 -45.23 30.04
N GLU A 168 60.83 -45.85 30.75
CA GLU A 168 60.75 -45.78 32.23
C GLU A 168 62.03 -46.19 32.94
N ARG A 169 62.73 -47.23 32.46
CA ARG A 169 63.95 -47.72 33.12
C ARG A 169 65.04 -46.66 33.18
N TRP A 170 65.13 -45.81 32.15
CA TRP A 170 66.15 -44.77 32.06
C TRP A 170 65.63 -43.39 32.47
N GLY A 171 64.32 -43.26 32.73
CA GLY A 171 63.70 -41.97 32.95
C GLY A 171 63.85 -41.03 31.74
N TRP A 172 63.86 -41.58 30.53
CA TRP A 172 64.01 -40.80 29.30
C TRP A 172 62.66 -40.62 28.63
N MET A 173 62.34 -39.39 28.26
CA MET A 173 61.24 -39.09 27.36
C MET A 173 61.76 -39.10 25.93
N LEU A 174 61.29 -40.04 25.12
CA LEU A 174 61.51 -40.07 23.67
C LEU A 174 60.32 -39.41 22.98
N GLY A 175 60.61 -38.47 22.09
CA GLY A 175 59.58 -37.75 21.35
C GLY A 175 59.91 -37.49 19.91
N THR A 176 58.86 -37.23 19.15
CA THR A 176 58.95 -36.72 17.78
C THR A 176 57.77 -35.81 17.49
N GLY A 177 57.88 -34.93 16.51
CA GLY A 177 56.81 -33.99 16.20
C GLY A 177 56.82 -33.45 14.79
N ILE A 178 55.68 -32.91 14.39
CA ILE A 178 55.38 -32.38 13.07
C ILE A 178 54.78 -30.98 13.20
N TYR A 179 55.16 -30.09 12.28
CA TYR A 179 54.66 -28.71 12.24
C TYR A 179 53.28 -28.68 11.58
N LEU A 180 52.36 -27.86 12.10
CA LEU A 180 50.95 -27.82 11.69
C LEU A 180 50.64 -26.71 10.66
N GLU A 181 51.64 -26.16 9.97
CA GLU A 181 51.47 -25.08 8.98
C GLU A 181 50.48 -25.46 7.85
N ASP A 182 50.54 -26.70 7.35
CA ASP A 182 49.66 -27.19 6.28
C ASP A 182 48.18 -27.25 6.73
N VAL A 183 47.93 -27.43 8.03
CA VAL A 183 46.58 -27.46 8.60
C VAL A 183 45.98 -26.05 8.58
N GLU A 184 46.76 -25.07 9.01
CA GLU A 184 46.34 -23.67 9.01
C GLU A 184 46.06 -23.21 7.57
N GLN A 185 46.94 -23.53 6.62
CA GLN A 185 46.74 -23.21 5.20
C GLN A 185 45.49 -23.87 4.60
N ALA A 186 45.23 -25.15 4.93
CA ALA A 186 44.02 -25.84 4.50
C ALA A 186 42.74 -25.18 5.05
N ILE A 187 42.75 -24.82 6.34
CA ILE A 187 41.62 -24.10 6.98
C ILE A 187 41.41 -22.74 6.33
N GLN A 188 42.48 -21.98 6.06
CA GLN A 188 42.37 -20.68 5.41
C GLN A 188 41.83 -20.80 3.98
N THR A 189 42.27 -21.80 3.21
CA THR A 189 41.78 -22.03 1.84
C THR A 189 40.27 -22.27 1.83
N VAL A 190 39.78 -23.13 2.73
CA VAL A 190 38.34 -23.42 2.89
C VAL A 190 37.56 -22.16 3.28
N ARG A 191 38.08 -21.37 4.23
CA ARG A 191 37.45 -20.09 4.63
C ARG A 191 37.34 -19.12 3.44
N THR A 192 38.38 -19.04 2.61
CA THR A 192 38.38 -18.16 1.43
C THR A 192 37.40 -18.65 0.35
N GLU A 193 37.30 -19.96 0.11
CA GLU A 193 36.34 -20.53 -0.84
C GLU A 193 34.89 -20.29 -0.40
N VAL A 194 34.59 -20.51 0.87
CA VAL A 194 33.26 -20.22 1.45
C VAL A 194 32.93 -18.73 1.29
N SER A 195 33.88 -17.83 1.57
CA SER A 195 33.67 -16.38 1.40
C SER A 195 33.41 -15.98 -0.06
N ALA A 196 34.12 -16.59 -1.02
CA ALA A 196 33.92 -16.31 -2.44
C ALA A 196 32.54 -16.79 -2.92
N GLY A 197 32.09 -17.96 -2.48
CA GLY A 197 30.75 -18.49 -2.79
C GLY A 197 29.61 -17.58 -2.30
N ILE A 198 29.80 -16.89 -1.17
CA ILE A 198 28.81 -15.94 -0.62
C ILE A 198 28.58 -14.77 -1.57
N HIS A 199 29.62 -14.19 -2.17
CA HIS A 199 29.46 -13.04 -3.07
C HIS A 199 28.65 -13.41 -4.32
N THR A 200 28.93 -14.55 -4.93
CA THR A 200 28.23 -15.02 -6.14
C THR A 200 26.75 -15.31 -5.84
N THR A 201 26.47 -15.98 -4.72
CA THR A 201 25.07 -16.27 -4.31
C THR A 201 24.30 -15.00 -3.95
N MET A 202 24.93 -14.01 -3.30
CA MET A 202 24.33 -12.70 -3.03
C MET A 202 23.98 -11.95 -4.33
N LEU A 203 24.89 -11.91 -5.31
CA LEU A 203 24.62 -11.27 -6.60
C LEU A 203 23.48 -11.96 -7.36
N ALA A 204 23.40 -13.28 -7.32
CA ALA A 204 22.30 -14.03 -7.93
C ALA A 204 20.95 -13.70 -7.28
N ILE A 205 20.88 -13.70 -5.94
CA ILE A 205 19.64 -13.34 -5.21
C ILE A 205 19.24 -11.89 -5.51
N ALA A 206 20.20 -10.95 -5.50
CA ALA A 206 19.94 -9.56 -5.83
C ALA A 206 19.42 -9.38 -7.27
N GLY A 207 19.98 -10.12 -8.23
CA GLY A 207 19.52 -10.13 -9.62
C GLY A 207 18.07 -10.64 -9.76
N VAL A 208 17.75 -11.78 -9.14
CA VAL A 208 16.39 -12.34 -9.14
C VAL A 208 15.40 -11.39 -8.45
N ALA A 209 15.78 -10.81 -7.32
CA ALA A 209 14.96 -9.83 -6.60
C ALA A 209 14.68 -8.59 -7.45
N LEU A 210 15.68 -8.05 -8.15
CA LEU A 210 15.52 -6.89 -9.03
C LEU A 210 14.52 -7.19 -10.15
N VAL A 211 14.64 -8.35 -10.80
CA VAL A 211 13.70 -8.79 -11.84
C VAL A 211 12.28 -8.89 -11.29
N ALA A 212 12.10 -9.48 -10.10
CA ALA A 212 10.78 -9.60 -9.48
C ALA A 212 10.16 -8.23 -9.16
N VAL A 213 10.94 -7.28 -8.61
CA VAL A 213 10.48 -5.92 -8.34
C VAL A 213 10.08 -5.20 -9.63
N LEU A 214 10.89 -5.32 -10.69
CA LEU A 214 10.59 -4.72 -12.00
C LEU A 214 9.30 -5.29 -12.61
N LEU A 215 9.06 -6.59 -12.49
CA LEU A 215 7.82 -7.24 -12.96
C LEU A 215 6.59 -6.75 -12.20
N VAL A 216 6.66 -6.68 -10.86
CA VAL A 216 5.57 -6.13 -10.02
C VAL A 216 5.29 -4.68 -10.38
N PHE A 217 6.33 -3.88 -10.57
CA PHE A 217 6.21 -2.48 -10.95
C PHE A 217 5.59 -2.30 -12.35
N ALA A 218 6.07 -3.07 -13.35
CA ALA A 218 5.55 -3.05 -14.70
C ALA A 218 4.07 -3.46 -14.75
N SER A 219 3.70 -4.52 -14.02
CA SER A 219 2.30 -4.96 -13.89
C SER A 219 1.42 -3.89 -13.22
N GLY A 220 1.91 -3.24 -12.16
CA GLY A 220 1.21 -2.13 -11.52
C GLY A 220 0.99 -0.94 -12.45
N LEU A 221 1.97 -0.61 -13.30
CA LEU A 221 1.86 0.46 -14.29
C LEU A 221 0.83 0.12 -15.38
N THR A 222 0.86 -1.09 -15.94
CA THR A 222 -0.07 -1.49 -17.00
C THR A 222 -1.52 -1.52 -16.51
N LEU A 223 -1.77 -2.00 -15.29
CA LEU A 223 -3.09 -1.97 -14.66
C LEU A 223 -3.59 -0.54 -14.43
N ASN A 224 -2.77 0.34 -13.85
CA ASN A 224 -3.13 1.73 -13.56
C ASN A 224 -3.41 2.56 -14.82
N VAL A 225 -2.63 2.36 -15.90
CA VAL A 225 -2.89 3.00 -17.20
C VAL A 225 -4.19 2.48 -17.81
N SER A 226 -4.47 1.19 -17.69
CA SER A 226 -5.69 0.57 -18.23
C SER A 226 -6.94 1.06 -17.49
N GLU A 227 -6.91 1.13 -16.16
CA GLU A 227 -8.00 1.67 -15.35
C GLU A 227 -8.29 3.13 -15.69
N ARG A 228 -7.25 3.98 -15.82
CA ARG A 228 -7.41 5.37 -16.23
C ARG A 228 -8.06 5.50 -17.60
N ARG A 229 -7.57 4.74 -18.59
CA ARG A 229 -8.14 4.76 -19.95
C ARG A 229 -9.61 4.32 -19.97
N LEU A 230 -9.99 3.35 -19.14
CA LEU A 230 -11.38 2.91 -19.03
C LEU A 230 -12.26 3.98 -18.38
N ALA A 231 -11.77 4.63 -17.32
CA ALA A 231 -12.47 5.72 -16.65
C ALA A 231 -12.69 6.90 -17.61
N ASP A 232 -11.66 7.33 -18.34
CA ASP A 232 -11.75 8.42 -19.31
C ASP A 232 -12.76 8.11 -20.43
N ARG A 233 -12.76 6.87 -20.95
CA ARG A 233 -13.75 6.43 -21.95
C ARG A 233 -15.17 6.45 -21.42
N LYS A 234 -15.40 5.97 -20.19
CA LYS A 234 -16.73 6.03 -19.56
C LYS A 234 -17.20 7.46 -19.37
N LEU A 235 -16.30 8.35 -18.95
CA LEU A 235 -16.61 9.76 -18.72
C LEU A 235 -16.94 10.46 -20.05
N GLN A 236 -16.16 10.23 -21.10
CA GLN A 236 -16.47 10.72 -22.44
C GLN A 236 -17.82 10.21 -22.96
N ALA A 237 -18.13 8.93 -22.78
CA ALA A 237 -19.41 8.35 -23.20
C ALA A 237 -20.61 8.97 -22.45
N LEU A 238 -20.48 9.20 -21.14
CA LEU A 238 -21.51 9.88 -20.35
C LEU A 238 -21.70 11.33 -20.80
N THR A 239 -20.61 12.08 -21.00
CA THR A 239 -20.67 13.46 -21.48
C THR A 239 -21.36 13.54 -22.84
N GLN A 240 -20.99 12.67 -23.79
CA GLN A 240 -21.64 12.61 -25.10
C GLN A 240 -23.13 12.30 -24.98
N ARG A 241 -23.51 11.36 -24.10
CA ARG A 241 -24.92 11.01 -23.88
C ARG A 241 -25.71 12.16 -23.27
N ILE A 242 -25.13 12.94 -22.36
CA ILE A 242 -25.76 14.12 -21.77
C ILE A 242 -25.99 15.18 -22.84
N VAL A 243 -24.97 15.47 -23.65
CA VAL A 243 -25.08 16.47 -24.72
C VAL A 243 -26.15 16.05 -25.75
N SER A 244 -26.16 14.78 -26.17
CA SER A 244 -27.16 14.30 -27.13
C SER A 244 -28.59 14.38 -26.57
N LEU A 245 -28.78 14.04 -25.29
CA LEU A 245 -30.09 14.16 -24.64
C LEU A 245 -30.52 15.63 -24.52
N GLN A 246 -29.59 16.54 -24.23
CA GLN A 246 -29.88 17.98 -24.17
C GLN A 246 -30.25 18.55 -25.55
N GLU A 247 -29.57 18.13 -26.62
CA GLU A 247 -29.89 18.54 -27.99
C GLU A 247 -31.23 17.96 -28.47
N GLU A 248 -31.50 16.69 -28.19
CA GLU A 248 -32.80 16.04 -28.47
C GLU A 248 -33.93 16.78 -27.75
N GLU A 249 -33.74 17.12 -26.48
CA GLU A 249 -34.73 17.84 -25.68
C GLU A 249 -34.95 19.25 -26.22
N ARG A 250 -33.88 19.99 -26.53
CA ARG A 250 -33.98 21.32 -27.12
C ARG A 250 -34.68 21.30 -28.49
N SER A 251 -34.38 20.29 -29.31
CA SER A 251 -35.03 20.07 -30.61
C SER A 251 -36.51 19.71 -30.47
N ARG A 252 -36.84 18.86 -29.50
CA ARG A 252 -38.23 18.48 -29.19
C ARG A 252 -39.02 19.71 -28.75
N VAL A 253 -38.52 20.45 -27.76
CA VAL A 253 -39.15 21.69 -27.27
C VAL A 253 -39.32 22.67 -28.42
N SER A 254 -38.27 22.95 -29.21
CA SER A 254 -38.37 23.88 -30.34
C SER A 254 -39.43 23.48 -31.37
N ARG A 255 -39.62 22.17 -31.62
CA ARG A 255 -40.67 21.68 -32.53
C ARG A 255 -42.06 21.81 -31.95
N GLU A 256 -42.23 21.44 -30.70
CA GLU A 256 -43.52 21.56 -29.99
C GLU A 256 -43.96 23.03 -29.90
N LEU A 257 -43.01 23.93 -29.64
CA LEU A 257 -43.24 25.38 -29.69
C LEU A 257 -43.60 25.88 -31.09
N HIS A 258 -42.79 25.52 -32.09
CA HIS A 258 -43.00 25.98 -33.45
C HIS A 258 -44.34 25.51 -34.01
N ASP A 259 -44.70 24.24 -33.82
CA ASP A 259 -45.91 23.66 -34.41
C ASP A 259 -47.18 24.16 -33.71
N GLY A 260 -47.17 24.28 -32.38
CA GLY A 260 -48.31 24.79 -31.61
C GLY A 260 -48.57 26.29 -31.84
N ILE A 261 -47.52 27.12 -31.74
CA ILE A 261 -47.65 28.58 -31.83
C ILE A 261 -47.93 29.01 -33.27
N SER A 262 -47.26 28.42 -34.26
CA SER A 262 -47.46 28.80 -35.67
C SER A 262 -48.86 28.49 -36.15
N GLN A 263 -49.43 27.34 -35.75
CA GLN A 263 -50.82 26.98 -36.10
C GLN A 263 -51.83 27.94 -35.46
N LEU A 264 -51.62 28.32 -34.19
CA LEU A 264 -52.45 29.31 -33.50
C LEU A 264 -52.43 30.67 -34.21
N LEU A 265 -51.23 31.18 -34.54
CA LEU A 265 -51.07 32.47 -35.21
C LEU A 265 -51.69 32.49 -36.62
N VAL A 266 -51.56 31.40 -37.38
CA VAL A 266 -52.20 31.25 -38.70
C VAL A 266 -53.73 31.26 -38.57
N SER A 267 -54.29 30.56 -37.58
CA SER A 267 -55.73 30.58 -37.32
C SER A 267 -56.23 31.98 -36.99
N ILE A 268 -55.47 32.74 -36.18
CA ILE A 268 -55.81 34.12 -35.81
C ILE A 268 -55.75 35.04 -37.04
N LYS A 269 -54.71 34.92 -37.86
CA LYS A 269 -54.56 35.68 -39.11
C LYS A 269 -55.78 35.48 -40.02
N PHE A 270 -56.21 34.24 -40.25
CA PHE A 270 -57.39 33.98 -41.10
C PHE A 270 -58.68 34.54 -40.53
N GLN A 271 -58.86 34.55 -39.21
CA GLN A 271 -60.02 35.19 -38.58
C GLN A 271 -60.04 36.71 -38.79
N PHE A 272 -58.88 37.37 -38.68
CA PHE A 272 -58.81 38.81 -38.95
C PHE A 272 -58.96 39.15 -40.44
N GLU A 273 -58.43 38.33 -41.34
CA GLU A 273 -58.67 38.49 -42.79
C GLU A 273 -60.16 38.31 -43.13
N LEU A 274 -60.83 37.34 -42.50
CA LEU A 274 -62.27 37.14 -42.65
C LEU A 274 -63.06 38.33 -42.12
N ALA A 275 -62.72 38.83 -40.91
CA ALA A 275 -63.36 40.02 -40.35
C ALA A 275 -63.16 41.25 -41.27
N SER A 276 -61.95 41.46 -41.79
CA SER A 276 -61.64 42.55 -42.73
C SER A 276 -62.44 42.45 -44.03
N HIS A 277 -62.63 41.26 -44.56
CA HIS A 277 -63.49 41.05 -45.73
C HIS A 277 -64.96 41.30 -45.37
N GLU A 278 -65.45 40.81 -44.23
CA GLU A 278 -66.83 41.04 -43.81
C GLU A 278 -67.14 42.53 -43.62
N PHE A 279 -66.17 43.32 -43.14
CA PHE A 279 -66.28 44.79 -43.10
C PHE A 279 -66.35 45.41 -44.51
N SER A 280 -65.57 44.93 -45.48
CA SER A 280 -65.57 45.50 -46.84
C SER A 280 -66.88 45.30 -47.60
N ILE A 281 -67.68 44.30 -47.20
CA ILE A 281 -69.01 44.02 -47.77
C ILE A 281 -70.17 44.46 -46.87
N ASN A 282 -69.91 45.24 -45.81
CA ASN A 282 -70.90 45.68 -44.81
C ASN A 282 -71.72 44.52 -44.20
N SER A 283 -71.08 43.37 -43.96
CA SER A 283 -71.73 42.23 -43.31
C SER A 283 -71.98 42.54 -41.83
N PRO A 284 -73.19 42.31 -41.30
CA PRO A 284 -73.48 42.49 -39.88
C PRO A 284 -72.70 41.53 -38.96
N LYS A 285 -72.02 40.51 -39.52
CA LYS A 285 -71.19 39.55 -38.78
C LYS A 285 -69.77 40.05 -38.50
N ALA A 286 -69.33 41.12 -39.16
CA ALA A 286 -67.93 41.58 -39.11
C ALA A 286 -67.43 41.86 -37.69
N LEU A 287 -68.27 42.49 -36.86
CA LEU A 287 -67.97 42.75 -35.44
C LEU A 287 -67.83 41.46 -34.63
N ILE A 288 -68.70 40.48 -34.85
CA ILE A 288 -68.67 39.19 -34.14
C ILE A 288 -67.38 38.41 -34.50
N THR A 289 -67.02 38.40 -35.78
CA THR A 289 -65.80 37.73 -36.26
C THR A 289 -64.54 38.42 -35.74
N LEU A 290 -64.55 39.77 -35.65
CA LEU A 290 -63.45 40.55 -35.08
C LEU A 290 -63.27 40.23 -33.58
N ASP A 291 -64.36 40.26 -32.80
CA ASP A 291 -64.32 39.97 -31.36
C ASP A 291 -63.80 38.55 -31.08
N ALA A 292 -64.25 37.56 -31.86
CA ALA A 292 -63.74 36.20 -31.78
C ALA A 292 -62.25 36.09 -32.12
N GLY A 293 -61.76 36.89 -33.09
CA GLY A 293 -60.34 36.99 -33.43
C GLY A 293 -59.50 37.62 -32.31
N VAL A 294 -60.02 38.67 -31.67
CA VAL A 294 -59.38 39.33 -30.51
C VAL A 294 -59.29 38.37 -29.32
N GLU A 295 -60.36 37.61 -29.05
CA GLU A 295 -60.38 36.61 -27.97
C GLU A 295 -59.35 35.48 -28.21
N ARG A 296 -59.27 34.96 -29.44
CA ARG A 296 -58.25 33.95 -29.79
C ARG A 296 -56.83 34.49 -29.71
N LEU A 297 -56.61 35.74 -30.10
CA LEU A 297 -55.32 36.40 -29.95
C LEU A 297 -54.93 36.55 -28.48
N ALA A 298 -55.86 36.95 -27.61
CA ALA A 298 -55.63 37.02 -26.17
C ALA A 298 -55.26 35.65 -25.57
N GLY A 299 -55.95 34.58 -26.00
CA GLY A 299 -55.61 33.20 -25.63
C GLY A 299 -54.21 32.78 -26.08
N ALA A 300 -53.81 33.10 -27.32
CA ALA A 300 -52.47 32.79 -27.84
C ALA A 300 -51.36 33.58 -27.12
N ILE A 301 -51.60 34.84 -26.77
CA ILE A 301 -50.66 35.64 -25.96
C ILE A 301 -50.50 35.01 -24.57
N GLY A 302 -51.60 34.56 -23.96
CA GLY A 302 -51.57 33.84 -22.69
C GLY A 302 -50.76 32.55 -22.76
N GLU A 303 -50.91 31.79 -23.84
CA GLU A 303 -50.18 30.53 -24.07
C GLU A 303 -48.67 30.75 -24.29
N VAL A 304 -48.29 31.75 -25.08
CA VAL A 304 -46.87 32.14 -25.26
C VAL A 304 -46.26 32.61 -23.95
N ARG A 305 -47.02 33.38 -23.15
CA ARG A 305 -46.57 33.88 -21.85
C ARG A 305 -46.36 32.74 -20.85
N ARG A 306 -47.28 31.78 -20.82
CA ARG A 306 -47.17 30.54 -20.01
C ARG A 306 -45.92 29.75 -20.37
N ILE A 307 -45.73 29.48 -21.66
CA ILE A 307 -44.56 28.77 -22.18
C ILE A 307 -43.25 29.49 -21.81
N SER A 308 -43.19 30.81 -22.01
CA SER A 308 -42.02 31.61 -21.67
C SER A 308 -41.71 31.55 -20.16
N HIS A 309 -42.75 31.54 -19.34
CA HIS A 309 -42.63 31.46 -17.88
C HIS A 309 -42.18 30.07 -17.40
N ASP A 310 -42.60 29.01 -18.08
CA ASP A 310 -42.17 27.64 -17.80
C ASP A 310 -40.70 27.39 -18.21
N LEU A 311 -40.20 28.15 -19.18
CA LEU A 311 -38.82 28.06 -19.69
C LEU A 311 -37.81 28.92 -18.91
N HIS A 312 -38.19 30.09 -18.36
CA HIS A 312 -37.34 30.92 -17.48
C HIS A 312 -38.22 31.92 -16.70
N PRO A 313 -38.28 31.90 -15.35
CA PRO A 313 -39.05 32.87 -14.59
C PRO A 313 -38.31 34.22 -14.52
N SER A 314 -38.28 34.96 -15.64
CA SER A 314 -37.66 36.29 -15.80
C SER A 314 -38.20 37.37 -14.85
N LEU A 315 -39.32 37.06 -14.18
CA LEU A 315 -39.94 37.91 -13.17
C LEU A 315 -39.13 37.96 -11.86
N LEU A 316 -38.47 36.86 -11.50
CA LEU A 316 -37.59 36.78 -10.32
C LEU A 316 -36.38 37.70 -10.47
N ASP A 317 -35.75 37.69 -11.66
CA ASP A 317 -34.55 38.47 -11.98
C ASP A 317 -34.80 40.00 -11.96
N THR A 318 -36.06 40.44 -12.14
CA THR A 318 -36.40 41.88 -12.30
C THR A 318 -37.04 42.50 -11.05
N LEU A 319 -37.84 41.73 -10.30
CA LEU A 319 -38.68 42.26 -9.21
C LEU A 319 -38.37 41.65 -7.83
N GLY A 320 -37.58 40.58 -7.78
CA GLY A 320 -37.31 39.82 -6.56
C GLY A 320 -38.47 38.91 -6.14
N LEU A 321 -38.18 37.95 -5.25
CA LEU A 321 -39.10 36.89 -4.84
C LEU A 321 -40.46 37.40 -4.31
N PRO A 322 -40.53 38.40 -3.40
CA PRO A 322 -41.81 38.82 -2.84
C PRO A 322 -42.77 39.41 -3.87
N ALA A 323 -42.24 40.20 -4.81
CA ALA A 323 -43.03 40.83 -5.86
C ALA A 323 -43.42 39.82 -6.94
N ALA A 324 -42.53 38.88 -7.29
CA ALA A 324 -42.83 37.80 -8.21
C ALA A 324 -43.98 36.91 -7.70
N ILE A 325 -43.96 36.56 -6.40
CA ILE A 325 -45.07 35.84 -5.75
C ILE A 325 -46.35 36.68 -5.78
N GLY A 326 -46.28 37.95 -5.42
CA GLY A 326 -47.45 38.83 -5.42
C GLY A 326 -48.13 38.91 -6.79
N GLN A 327 -47.34 39.01 -7.86
CA GLN A 327 -47.87 39.00 -9.23
C GLN A 327 -48.47 37.63 -9.61
N LEU A 328 -47.78 36.52 -9.32
CA LEU A 328 -48.31 35.18 -9.60
C LEU A 328 -49.66 34.95 -8.90
N VAL A 329 -49.80 35.42 -7.65
CA VAL A 329 -51.04 35.33 -6.89
C VAL A 329 -52.15 36.17 -7.51
N ALA A 330 -51.85 37.41 -7.92
CA ALA A 330 -52.83 38.28 -8.57
C ALA A 330 -53.32 37.71 -9.92
N GLU A 331 -52.41 37.17 -10.73
CA GLU A 331 -52.74 36.52 -12.00
C GLU A 331 -53.60 35.25 -11.77
N PHE A 332 -53.29 34.49 -10.71
CA PHE A 332 -54.05 33.30 -10.35
C PHE A 332 -55.45 33.63 -9.82
N GLU A 333 -55.59 34.68 -9.00
CA GLU A 333 -56.89 35.18 -8.53
C GLU A 333 -57.80 35.58 -9.69
N GLN A 334 -57.28 36.36 -10.65
CA GLN A 334 -58.04 36.80 -11.83
C GLN A 334 -58.52 35.64 -12.69
N ARG A 335 -57.69 34.59 -12.86
CA ARG A 335 -58.02 33.45 -13.71
C ARG A 335 -58.96 32.44 -13.03
N SER A 336 -58.70 32.12 -11.77
CA SER A 336 -59.41 31.04 -11.06
C SER A 336 -60.69 31.51 -10.36
N GLY A 337 -60.80 32.80 -10.05
CA GLY A 337 -61.88 33.37 -9.23
C GLY A 337 -61.78 33.03 -7.74
N LEU A 338 -60.70 32.38 -7.29
CA LEU A 338 -60.45 32.08 -5.89
C LEU A 338 -60.02 33.33 -5.13
N LYS A 339 -60.51 33.50 -3.89
CA LYS A 339 -60.06 34.61 -3.05
C LYS A 339 -58.64 34.36 -2.54
N MET A 340 -57.70 35.20 -2.93
CA MET A 340 -56.30 35.02 -2.56
C MET A 340 -55.88 36.02 -1.47
N LEU A 341 -55.20 35.55 -0.42
CA LEU A 341 -54.55 36.41 0.56
C LEU A 341 -53.05 36.15 0.59
N TYR A 342 -52.27 37.09 0.09
CA TYR A 342 -50.82 37.04 0.18
C TYR A 342 -50.31 37.99 1.27
N LYS A 343 -49.48 37.46 2.18
CA LYS A 343 -48.76 38.23 3.19
C LYS A 343 -47.25 38.09 2.98
N ASN A 344 -46.58 39.22 2.79
CA ASN A 344 -45.14 39.29 2.75
C ASN A 344 -44.58 39.72 4.11
N GLY A 345 -43.83 38.83 4.76
CA GLY A 345 -43.08 39.04 5.99
C GLY A 345 -41.57 38.85 5.81
N LEU A 346 -41.06 38.84 4.56
CA LEU A 346 -39.64 38.64 4.28
C LEU A 346 -38.75 39.84 4.67
N GLY A 347 -39.34 41.04 4.83
CA GLY A 347 -38.60 42.25 5.16
C GLY A 347 -37.53 42.60 4.11
N ASP A 348 -36.32 42.91 4.58
CA ASP A 348 -35.14 43.22 3.75
C ASP A 348 -34.29 41.97 3.40
N SER A 349 -34.75 40.77 3.77
CA SER A 349 -34.01 39.53 3.49
C SER A 349 -34.02 39.20 2.00
N ASP A 350 -32.84 38.91 1.44
CA ASP A 350 -32.64 38.59 0.03
C ASP A 350 -32.05 37.18 -0.12
N PRO A 351 -32.86 36.15 -0.40
CA PRO A 351 -32.37 34.80 -0.59
C PRO A 351 -31.62 34.65 -1.91
N ASP A 352 -30.65 33.73 -1.95
CA ASP A 352 -29.92 33.40 -3.19
C ASP A 352 -30.89 33.08 -4.35
N ASP A 353 -30.55 33.49 -5.58
CA ASP A 353 -31.37 33.30 -6.78
C ASP A 353 -31.88 31.86 -6.93
N SER A 354 -31.04 30.87 -6.61
CA SER A 354 -31.39 29.45 -6.67
C SER A 354 -32.49 29.05 -5.67
N VAL A 355 -32.48 29.63 -4.46
CA VAL A 355 -33.49 29.45 -3.40
C VAL A 355 -34.77 30.18 -3.79
N ALA A 356 -34.66 31.39 -4.32
CA ALA A 356 -35.80 32.17 -4.82
C ALA A 356 -36.55 31.42 -5.94
N VAL A 357 -35.82 30.91 -6.94
CA VAL A 357 -36.39 30.06 -8.02
C VAL A 357 -37.02 28.78 -7.46
N ALA A 358 -36.40 28.16 -6.46
CA ALA A 358 -36.94 26.95 -5.85
C ALA A 358 -38.28 27.21 -5.15
N LEU A 359 -38.38 28.23 -4.31
CA LEU A 359 -39.61 28.61 -3.60
C LEU A 359 -40.72 29.03 -4.57
N PHE A 360 -40.36 29.78 -5.62
CA PHE A 360 -41.32 30.19 -6.64
C PHE A 360 -41.92 28.99 -7.39
N ARG A 361 -41.10 28.01 -7.78
CA ARG A 361 -41.58 26.76 -8.39
C ARG A 361 -42.43 25.93 -7.44
N VAL A 362 -42.10 25.90 -6.14
CA VAL A 362 -42.93 25.24 -5.12
C VAL A 362 -44.32 25.88 -5.06
N LEU A 363 -44.40 27.22 -5.07
CA LEU A 363 -45.67 27.93 -5.08
C LEU A 363 -46.50 27.61 -6.33
N GLN A 364 -45.89 27.62 -7.52
CA GLN A 364 -46.60 27.30 -8.77
C GLN A 364 -47.23 25.90 -8.76
N GLU A 365 -46.46 24.91 -8.32
CA GLU A 365 -46.94 23.53 -8.22
C GLU A 365 -48.03 23.41 -7.14
N ALA A 366 -47.90 24.12 -6.02
CA ALA A 366 -48.93 24.17 -4.97
C ALA A 366 -50.24 24.78 -5.50
N LEU A 367 -50.19 25.90 -6.21
CA LEU A 367 -51.36 26.55 -6.82
C LEU A 367 -52.02 25.66 -7.87
N THR A 368 -51.23 24.96 -8.68
CA THR A 368 -51.73 24.01 -9.67
C THR A 368 -52.44 22.83 -9.01
N ASN A 369 -51.90 22.32 -7.90
CA ASN A 369 -52.55 21.27 -7.11
C ASN A 369 -53.88 21.76 -6.51
N ILE A 370 -53.94 23.01 -6.04
CA ILE A 370 -55.17 23.61 -5.52
C ILE A 370 -56.22 23.73 -6.64
N GLU A 371 -55.85 24.31 -7.78
CA GLU A 371 -56.73 24.49 -8.95
C GLU A 371 -57.35 23.18 -9.41
N ARG A 372 -56.56 22.11 -9.45
CA ARG A 372 -56.99 20.81 -9.98
C ARG A 372 -57.71 19.93 -8.97
N HIS A 373 -57.43 20.07 -7.68
CA HIS A 373 -57.79 19.04 -6.70
C HIS A 373 -58.47 19.56 -5.43
N ALA A 374 -58.31 20.82 -5.04
CA ALA A 374 -58.77 21.27 -3.72
C ALA A 374 -60.26 21.63 -3.67
N ALA A 375 -60.86 22.09 -4.78
CA ALA A 375 -62.20 22.69 -4.76
C ALA A 375 -62.35 23.75 -3.64
N ALA A 376 -61.29 24.53 -3.44
CA ALA A 376 -61.20 25.59 -2.42
C ALA A 376 -62.04 26.82 -2.81
N GLN A 377 -62.30 27.70 -1.84
CA GLN A 377 -62.86 29.04 -2.06
C GLN A 377 -61.83 30.14 -1.73
N SER A 378 -60.87 29.85 -0.86
CA SER A 378 -59.83 30.79 -0.47
C SER A 378 -58.46 30.13 -0.28
N VAL A 379 -57.42 30.88 -0.62
CA VAL A 379 -56.02 30.44 -0.43
C VAL A 379 -55.24 31.54 0.28
N HIS A 380 -54.52 31.14 1.32
CA HIS A 380 -53.66 32.00 2.13
C HIS A 380 -52.20 31.63 1.88
N ILE A 381 -51.41 32.61 1.48
CA ILE A 381 -49.98 32.45 1.21
C ILE A 381 -49.21 33.40 2.12
N SER A 382 -48.23 32.88 2.85
CA SER A 382 -47.27 33.72 3.58
C SER A 382 -45.85 33.38 3.16
N LEU A 383 -45.06 34.44 2.98
CA LEU A 383 -43.63 34.36 2.77
C LEU A 383 -42.96 35.10 3.93
N ASP A 384 -42.31 34.37 4.81
CA ASP A 384 -41.68 34.89 6.03
C ASP A 384 -40.20 34.49 6.02
N GLY A 385 -39.29 35.32 6.52
CA GLY A 385 -37.88 34.91 6.58
C GLY A 385 -36.97 35.90 7.25
N ASP A 386 -35.73 35.45 7.45
CA ASP A 386 -34.59 36.21 7.95
C ASP A 386 -33.34 35.81 7.17
N ASP A 387 -32.19 36.37 7.52
CA ASP A 387 -30.90 36.09 6.86
C ASP A 387 -30.46 34.62 6.94
N ALA A 388 -31.08 33.80 7.80
CA ALA A 388 -30.75 32.39 7.94
C ALA A 388 -31.68 31.48 7.13
N SER A 389 -32.97 31.81 7.04
CA SER A 389 -33.96 30.96 6.37
C SER A 389 -35.17 31.70 5.83
N VAL A 390 -35.73 31.16 4.74
CA VAL A 390 -36.96 31.64 4.13
C VAL A 390 -38.02 30.55 4.18
N ARG A 391 -39.22 30.93 4.62
CA ARG A 391 -40.37 30.06 4.83
C ARG A 391 -41.53 30.47 3.93
N LEU A 392 -42.00 29.53 3.12
CA LEU A 392 -43.21 29.66 2.32
C LEU A 392 -44.30 28.77 2.92
N ARG A 393 -45.45 29.37 3.25
CA ARG A 393 -46.65 28.65 3.66
C ARG A 393 -47.77 28.89 2.65
N VAL A 394 -48.43 27.82 2.22
CA VAL A 394 -49.58 27.85 1.32
C VAL A 394 -50.70 27.04 1.96
N ARG A 395 -51.85 27.67 2.20
CA ARG A 395 -53.01 27.04 2.84
C ARG A 395 -54.29 27.28 2.07
N ASP A 396 -55.01 26.21 1.73
CA ASP A 396 -56.35 26.27 1.16
C ASP A 396 -57.43 25.79 2.14
N ASP A 397 -58.68 26.12 1.85
CA ASP A 397 -59.90 25.69 2.57
C ASP A 397 -60.68 24.59 1.82
N GLY A 398 -59.99 23.83 0.98
CA GLY A 398 -60.61 22.82 0.12
C GLY A 398 -61.01 21.52 0.83
N VAL A 399 -61.31 20.50 0.02
CA VAL A 399 -61.76 19.17 0.50
C VAL A 399 -60.68 18.39 1.26
N GLY A 400 -59.41 18.76 1.06
CA GLY A 400 -58.24 18.06 1.60
C GLY A 400 -58.12 16.61 1.11
N PHE A 401 -57.10 15.90 1.59
CA PHE A 401 -56.83 14.51 1.24
C PHE A 401 -56.05 13.81 2.35
N ASN A 402 -55.90 12.49 2.26
CA ASN A 402 -55.03 11.73 3.16
C ASN A 402 -53.62 11.62 2.56
N PRO A 403 -52.59 12.30 3.11
CA PRO A 403 -51.24 12.29 2.54
C PRO A 403 -50.63 10.88 2.49
N ARG A 404 -50.96 10.01 3.45
CA ARG A 404 -50.40 8.64 3.54
C ARG A 404 -50.89 7.72 2.43
N ARG A 405 -51.98 8.05 1.75
CA ARG A 405 -52.51 7.25 0.63
C ARG A 405 -51.82 7.57 -0.70
N LEU A 406 -51.23 8.76 -0.87
CA LEU A 406 -50.59 9.15 -2.12
C LEU A 406 -49.32 8.35 -2.42
N ASP A 407 -48.54 7.98 -1.41
CA ASP A 407 -47.30 7.20 -1.57
C ASP A 407 -47.55 5.78 -2.15
N SER A 408 -48.79 5.30 -2.09
CA SER A 408 -49.19 3.94 -2.52
C SER A 408 -49.76 3.86 -3.94
N ILE A 409 -50.04 4.99 -4.60
CA ILE A 409 -50.71 5.03 -5.92
C ILE A 409 -49.65 5.28 -7.01
N LYS A 410 -49.46 4.33 -7.93
CA LYS A 410 -48.60 4.52 -9.12
C LYS A 410 -49.14 5.69 -9.96
N GLY A 411 -48.40 6.80 -9.98
CA GLY A 411 -48.72 8.01 -10.74
C GLY A 411 -49.48 9.09 -9.93
N GLY A 412 -49.90 8.81 -8.71
CA GLY A 412 -50.46 9.81 -7.79
C GLY A 412 -49.34 10.59 -7.09
N GLY A 413 -49.49 11.90 -6.91
CA GLY A 413 -48.59 12.69 -6.06
C GLY A 413 -47.23 13.07 -6.67
N ILE A 414 -47.05 12.97 -8.00
CA ILE A 414 -45.81 13.38 -8.69
C ILE A 414 -45.44 14.83 -8.34
N GLY A 415 -46.42 15.74 -8.31
CA GLY A 415 -46.22 17.14 -7.94
C GLY A 415 -45.66 17.33 -6.53
N LEU A 416 -46.28 16.70 -5.53
CA LEU A 416 -45.84 16.78 -4.12
C LEU A 416 -44.48 16.10 -3.91
N ARG A 417 -44.19 15.02 -4.64
CA ARG A 417 -42.87 14.37 -4.60
C ARG A 417 -41.79 15.29 -5.17
N ASN A 418 -42.06 15.94 -6.30
CA ASN A 418 -41.14 16.91 -6.90
C ASN A 418 -40.89 18.11 -5.98
N ILE A 419 -41.94 18.59 -5.26
CA ILE A 419 -41.78 19.62 -4.23
C ILE A 419 -40.85 19.12 -3.12
N ARG A 420 -41.10 17.92 -2.58
CA ARG A 420 -40.28 17.34 -1.50
C ARG A 420 -38.81 17.18 -1.91
N GLU A 421 -38.55 16.53 -3.04
CA GLU A 421 -37.19 16.31 -3.56
C GLU A 421 -36.45 17.64 -3.79
N ARG A 422 -37.16 18.67 -4.29
CA ARG A 422 -36.60 20.01 -4.46
C ARG A 422 -36.24 20.65 -3.12
N VAL A 423 -37.10 20.54 -2.11
CA VAL A 423 -36.83 21.11 -0.78
C VAL A 423 -35.65 20.40 -0.11
N GLU A 424 -35.58 19.07 -0.23
CA GLU A 424 -34.47 18.26 0.30
C GLU A 424 -33.15 18.57 -0.41
N HIS A 425 -33.16 18.86 -1.71
CA HIS A 425 -31.97 19.25 -2.47
C HIS A 425 -31.29 20.52 -1.91
N PHE A 426 -32.07 21.48 -1.40
CA PHE A 426 -31.58 22.69 -0.76
C PHE A 426 -31.36 22.55 0.75
N GLY A 427 -31.40 21.32 1.30
CA GLY A 427 -31.24 21.07 2.73
C GLY A 427 -32.39 21.64 3.59
N GLY A 428 -33.54 21.90 2.98
CA GLY A 428 -34.69 22.51 3.63
C GLY A 428 -35.61 21.52 4.35
N ARG A 429 -36.66 22.07 4.98
CA ARG A 429 -37.70 21.32 5.68
C ARG A 429 -39.02 21.42 4.91
N PHE A 430 -39.63 20.26 4.66
CA PHE A 430 -40.95 20.14 4.05
C PHE A 430 -41.95 19.57 5.07
N SER A 431 -43.11 20.21 5.20
CA SER A 431 -44.25 19.74 5.98
C SER A 431 -45.54 19.90 5.18
N LEU A 432 -46.39 18.88 5.23
CA LEU A 432 -47.69 18.88 4.56
C LEU A 432 -48.74 18.33 5.51
N LEU A 433 -49.76 19.13 5.79
CA LEU A 433 -50.90 18.77 6.61
C LEU A 433 -52.15 18.85 5.74
N SER A 434 -52.90 17.77 5.63
CA SER A 434 -54.15 17.76 4.87
C SER A 434 -55.19 16.92 5.61
N ALA A 435 -56.40 17.47 5.70
CA ALA A 435 -57.57 16.86 6.32
C ALA A 435 -58.84 17.43 5.70
N ALA A 436 -60.00 16.86 6.03
CA ALA A 436 -61.27 17.43 5.61
C ALA A 436 -61.37 18.90 6.10
N GLY A 437 -61.46 19.85 5.17
CA GLY A 437 -61.48 21.29 5.44
C GLY A 437 -60.21 22.06 5.06
N GLY A 438 -59.22 21.41 4.41
CA GLY A 438 -58.16 22.11 3.68
C GLY A 438 -56.81 21.39 3.66
N THR A 439 -55.86 21.98 2.93
CA THR A 439 -54.45 21.56 2.95
C THR A 439 -53.54 22.73 3.31
N GLU A 440 -52.49 22.45 4.08
CA GLU A 440 -51.43 23.38 4.41
C GLU A 440 -50.08 22.76 4.03
N LEU A 441 -49.38 23.44 3.12
CA LEU A 441 -47.99 23.18 2.73
C LEU A 441 -47.10 24.22 3.42
N ASP A 442 -46.08 23.75 4.13
CA ASP A 442 -45.11 24.58 4.84
C ASP A 442 -43.69 24.14 4.46
N VAL A 443 -42.96 25.03 3.81
CA VAL A 443 -41.61 24.79 3.29
C VAL A 443 -40.67 25.83 3.87
N THR A 444 -39.53 25.39 4.39
CA THR A 444 -38.46 26.27 4.88
C THR A 444 -37.14 25.90 4.21
N LEU A 445 -36.49 26.86 3.55
CA LEU A 445 -35.17 26.71 2.95
C LEU A 445 -34.15 27.61 3.67
N PRO A 446 -32.86 27.24 3.74
CA PRO A 446 -31.82 28.17 4.14
C PRO A 446 -31.75 29.34 3.15
N ALA A 447 -31.54 30.57 3.63
CA ALA A 447 -31.53 31.76 2.79
C ALA A 447 -30.36 31.78 1.79
N ARG A 448 -29.28 31.03 2.09
CA ARG A 448 -28.13 30.83 1.21
C ARG A 448 -27.94 29.35 0.90
N ALA A 449 -27.68 29.02 -0.36
CA ALA A 449 -27.36 27.66 -0.76
C ALA A 449 -25.95 27.31 -0.29
N GLY A 450 -25.80 26.15 0.37
CA GLY A 450 -24.52 25.64 0.88
C GLY A 450 -23.66 24.96 -0.17
#